data_AF-A0A968MCG7-F1
#
_entry.id   AF-A0A968MCG7-F1
#
_cell.length_a   1.000
_cell.length_b   1.000
_cell.length_c   1.000
_cell.angle_alpha   90.00
_cell.angle_beta   90.00
_cell.angle_gamma   90.00
#
_symmetry.space_group_name_H-M   'P 1'
#
loop_
_entity.id
_entity.type
_entity.pdbx_description
1 polymer ?
#
loop_
_entity_poly.entity_id
_entity_poly.type
_entity_poly.pdbx_seq_one_letter_code
_entity_poly.pdbx_strand_id
1 'polypeptide(L)'
;MSPEEVALQQLPAKSIERVLRILLELRQKLQSGQKATVPYTSFYLSGGQCLHGWLLDIAEDQGTTWIALHASDDPRHAPISVSYIPLAAVTAVTLHHITSIIPPLSFGAVELPPGQDIPTRMNLRQQAADLGQSLGGIWPQPPEIEVDFQTFADNDLSRYRIGQMLGLLGVVLRTLLADSLGQQALHEQVSRVRLVHTPTLQLQLEARILIIGFEVLPDTGQLQQALSAVL
;
A
#
# COMPACT_ATOMS: atom_id res chain seq x y z
N MET A 1 28.71 -14.00 -5.65
CA MET A 1 27.24 -13.89 -5.60
C MET A 1 26.78 -13.03 -6.75
N SER A 2 25.71 -13.43 -7.43
CA SER A 2 25.06 -12.59 -8.43
C SER A 2 24.40 -11.38 -7.76
N PRO A 3 24.17 -10.26 -8.48
CA PRO A 3 23.41 -9.12 -7.95
C PRO A 3 22.01 -9.52 -7.44
N GLU A 4 21.40 -10.55 -8.05
CA GLU A 4 20.12 -11.10 -7.63
C GLU A 4 20.21 -11.80 -6.27
N GLU A 5 21.27 -12.61 -6.05
CA GLU A 5 21.50 -13.28 -4.76
C GLU A 5 21.74 -12.29 -3.62
N VAL A 6 22.42 -11.17 -3.89
CA VAL A 6 22.61 -10.08 -2.90
C VAL A 6 21.26 -9.45 -2.54
N ALA A 7 20.41 -9.19 -3.53
CA ALA A 7 19.11 -8.55 -3.33
C ALA A 7 18.12 -9.47 -2.58
N LEU A 8 18.19 -10.79 -2.79
CA LEU A 8 17.40 -11.78 -2.04
C LEU A 8 17.72 -11.79 -0.55
N GLN A 9 19.00 -11.59 -0.16
CA GLN A 9 19.41 -11.55 1.24
C GLN A 9 18.84 -10.35 2.02
N GLN A 10 18.39 -9.32 1.30
CA GLN A 10 17.78 -8.13 1.89
C GLN A 10 16.27 -8.27 2.09
N LEU A 11 15.65 -9.38 1.67
CA LEU A 11 14.22 -9.59 1.85
C LEU A 11 13.90 -9.90 3.33
N PRO A 12 13.09 -9.07 4.01
CA PRO A 12 12.69 -9.34 5.38
C PRO A 12 11.65 -10.46 5.44
N ALA A 13 11.61 -11.20 6.55
CA ALA A 13 10.52 -12.13 6.84
C ALA A 13 9.19 -11.36 7.03
N LYS A 14 8.11 -11.85 6.41
CA LYS A 14 6.79 -11.20 6.42
C LYS A 14 5.66 -12.22 6.42
N SER A 15 4.48 -11.75 6.83
CA SER A 15 3.25 -12.55 6.80
C SER A 15 2.75 -12.75 5.37
N ILE A 16 1.99 -13.82 5.15
CA ILE A 16 1.41 -14.18 3.85
C ILE A 16 0.50 -13.06 3.36
N GLU A 17 -0.32 -12.50 4.25
CA GLU A 17 -1.25 -11.41 3.95
C GLU A 17 -0.51 -10.19 3.42
N ARG A 18 0.64 -9.86 4.01
CA ARG A 18 1.44 -8.71 3.56
C ARG A 18 2.06 -8.94 2.20
N VAL A 19 2.54 -10.15 1.92
CA VAL A 19 3.06 -10.52 0.60
C VAL A 19 1.94 -10.46 -0.45
N LEU A 20 0.79 -11.06 -0.17
CA LEU A 20 -0.35 -11.09 -1.08
C LEU A 20 -0.91 -9.70 -1.39
N ARG A 21 -0.89 -8.78 -0.41
CA ARG A 21 -1.27 -7.38 -0.63
C ARG A 21 -0.38 -6.69 -1.66
N ILE A 22 0.94 -6.90 -1.60
CA ILE A 22 1.87 -6.36 -2.60
C ILE A 22 1.54 -6.91 -3.99
N LEU A 23 1.24 -8.20 -4.11
CA LEU A 23 0.86 -8.80 -5.38
C LEU A 23 -0.43 -8.17 -5.93
N LEU A 24 -1.40 -7.88 -5.07
CA LEU A 24 -2.64 -7.20 -5.43
C LEU A 24 -2.38 -5.77 -5.91
N GLU A 25 -1.52 -5.01 -5.23
CA GLU A 25 -1.11 -3.66 -5.66
C GLU A 25 -0.41 -3.68 -7.03
N LEU A 26 0.48 -4.65 -7.27
CA LEU A 26 1.14 -4.83 -8.56
C LEU A 26 0.12 -5.15 -9.67
N ARG A 27 -0.90 -5.95 -9.35
CA ARG A 27 -1.97 -6.26 -10.27
C ARG A 27 -2.86 -5.05 -10.59
N GLN A 28 -3.21 -4.26 -9.58
CA GLN A 28 -3.99 -3.03 -9.77
C GLN A 28 -3.23 -2.04 -10.66
N LYS A 29 -1.91 -1.89 -10.46
CA LYS A 29 -1.05 -1.09 -11.34
C LYS A 29 -1.09 -1.59 -12.78
N LEU A 30 -1.00 -2.91 -12.99
CA LEU A 30 -1.08 -3.50 -14.32
C LEU A 30 -2.46 -3.23 -14.98
N GLN A 31 -3.56 -3.36 -14.22
CA GLN A 31 -4.91 -3.08 -14.70
C GLN A 31 -5.13 -1.59 -15.02
N SER A 32 -4.48 -0.68 -14.30
CA SER A 32 -4.51 0.76 -14.56
C SER A 32 -3.55 1.19 -15.68
N GLY A 33 -2.93 0.25 -16.40
CA GLY A 33 -2.00 0.55 -17.51
C GLY A 33 -0.61 1.01 -17.07
N GLN A 34 -0.27 0.94 -15.78
CA GLN A 34 1.08 1.22 -15.30
C GLN A 34 2.00 0.01 -15.53
N LYS A 35 3.30 0.28 -15.68
CA LYS A 35 4.30 -0.78 -15.85
C LYS A 35 4.52 -1.52 -14.53
N ALA A 36 3.93 -2.71 -14.42
CA ALA A 36 4.10 -3.62 -13.30
C ALA A 36 4.22 -5.08 -13.79
N THR A 37 4.70 -5.97 -12.94
CA THR A 37 4.76 -7.41 -13.22
C THR A 37 4.19 -8.15 -12.02
N VAL A 38 3.23 -9.04 -12.26
CA VAL A 38 2.70 -9.94 -11.23
C VAL A 38 3.43 -11.27 -11.36
N PRO A 39 4.13 -11.74 -10.30
CA PRO A 39 4.89 -12.98 -10.35
C PRO A 39 3.96 -14.19 -10.44
N TYR A 40 4.46 -15.23 -11.10
CA TYR A 40 3.91 -16.56 -10.94
C TYR A 40 4.17 -17.03 -9.50
N THR A 41 3.17 -17.61 -8.85
CA THR A 41 3.18 -17.87 -7.40
C THR A 41 2.72 -19.29 -7.11
N SER A 42 3.45 -19.99 -6.23
CA SER A 42 3.01 -21.24 -5.60
C SER A 42 2.32 -20.93 -4.27
N PHE A 43 1.14 -21.52 -4.06
CA PHE A 43 0.36 -21.46 -2.83
C PHE A 43 0.35 -22.86 -2.20
N TYR A 44 0.93 -22.98 -1.02
CA TYR A 44 0.91 -24.22 -0.24
C TYR A 44 -0.29 -24.20 0.69
N LEU A 45 -1.10 -25.24 0.63
CA LEU A 45 -2.32 -25.37 1.42
C LEU A 45 -2.11 -26.27 2.63
N SER A 46 -2.91 -26.06 3.67
CA SER A 46 -2.90 -26.86 4.91
C SER A 46 -3.16 -28.35 4.68
N GLY A 47 -3.84 -28.71 3.57
CA GLY A 47 -4.04 -30.10 3.13
C GLY A 47 -2.84 -30.74 2.43
N GLY A 48 -1.69 -30.06 2.35
CA GLY A 48 -0.48 -30.54 1.67
C GLY A 48 -0.48 -30.36 0.16
N GLN A 49 -1.55 -29.80 -0.41
CA GLN A 49 -1.65 -29.46 -1.83
C GLN A 49 -0.84 -28.19 -2.14
N CYS A 50 -0.35 -28.10 -3.37
CA CYS A 50 0.29 -26.90 -3.90
C CYS A 50 -0.44 -26.47 -5.17
N LEU A 51 -0.90 -25.22 -5.21
CA LEU A 51 -1.51 -24.61 -6.38
C LEU A 51 -0.57 -23.58 -6.97
N HIS A 52 -0.49 -23.54 -8.29
CA HIS A 52 0.39 -22.63 -9.00
C HIS A 52 -0.42 -21.69 -9.87
N GLY A 53 -0.03 -20.41 -9.95
CA GLY A 53 -0.76 -19.47 -10.78
C GLY A 53 -0.44 -18.01 -10.55
N TRP A 54 -1.30 -17.16 -11.09
CA TRP A 54 -1.25 -15.71 -10.88
C TRP A 54 -2.41 -15.24 -10.03
N LEU A 55 -2.11 -14.46 -8.99
CA LEU A 55 -3.11 -13.91 -8.09
C LEU A 55 -4.13 -13.07 -8.87
N LEU A 56 -5.36 -13.59 -8.98
CA LEU A 56 -6.68 -12.98 -9.21
C LEU A 56 -6.94 -11.66 -8.51
N ASP A 57 -7.30 -11.84 -7.26
CA ASP A 57 -7.98 -10.88 -6.43
C ASP A 57 -7.98 -11.44 -5.00
N ILE A 58 -8.23 -10.58 -4.04
CA ILE A 58 -8.42 -10.95 -2.65
C ILE A 58 -9.62 -10.17 -2.14
N ALA A 59 -10.68 -10.90 -1.78
CA ALA A 59 -11.93 -10.29 -1.36
C ALA A 59 -12.51 -11.03 -0.15
N GLU A 60 -13.27 -10.33 0.67
CA GLU A 60 -14.07 -10.94 1.71
C GLU A 60 -15.43 -11.33 1.14
N ASP A 61 -15.82 -12.59 1.35
CA ASP A 61 -17.16 -13.10 1.05
C ASP A 61 -17.67 -13.91 2.24
N GLN A 62 -18.85 -13.54 2.74
CA GLN A 62 -19.51 -14.14 3.91
C GLN A 62 -18.59 -14.28 5.15
N GLY A 63 -17.83 -13.22 5.46
CA GLY A 63 -16.93 -13.19 6.62
C GLY A 63 -15.65 -14.01 6.45
N THR A 64 -15.37 -14.51 5.24
CA THR A 64 -14.17 -15.28 4.93
C THR A 64 -13.38 -14.55 3.85
N THR A 65 -12.07 -14.36 4.06
CA THR A 65 -11.18 -13.82 3.02
C THR A 65 -10.83 -14.92 2.01
N TRP A 66 -11.17 -14.68 0.75
CA TRP A 66 -10.92 -15.58 -0.37
C TRP A 66 -9.85 -15.01 -1.29
N ILE A 67 -9.05 -15.91 -1.85
CA ILE A 67 -8.09 -15.65 -2.91
C ILE A 67 -8.66 -16.21 -4.20
N ALA A 68 -8.79 -15.37 -5.23
CA ALA A 68 -8.98 -15.83 -6.59
C ALA A 68 -7.60 -16.07 -7.21
N LEU A 69 -7.41 -17.21 -7.87
CA LEU A 69 -6.15 -17.60 -8.50
C LEU A 69 -6.39 -18.06 -9.93
N HIS A 70 -5.69 -17.48 -10.90
CA HIS A 70 -5.61 -18.06 -12.24
C HIS A 70 -4.68 -19.27 -12.16
N ALA A 71 -5.26 -20.46 -11.97
CA ALA A 71 -4.50 -21.67 -11.70
C ALA A 71 -3.92 -22.23 -13.01
N SER A 72 -2.63 -22.53 -13.00
CA SER A 72 -1.98 -23.27 -14.07
C SER A 72 -0.71 -23.95 -13.58
N ASP A 73 -0.58 -25.25 -13.86
CA ASP A 73 0.64 -26.01 -13.61
C ASP A 73 1.70 -25.81 -14.72
N ASP A 74 1.31 -25.34 -15.91
CA ASP A 74 2.23 -24.92 -16.98
C ASP A 74 1.97 -23.45 -17.34
N PRO A 75 2.90 -22.52 -17.02
CA PRO A 75 2.74 -21.12 -17.38
C PRO A 75 2.74 -20.86 -18.89
N ARG A 76 3.13 -21.84 -19.73
CA ARG A 76 3.17 -21.73 -21.20
C ARG A 76 1.90 -22.25 -21.90
N HIS A 77 1.14 -23.14 -21.27
CA HIS A 77 -0.07 -23.77 -21.86
C HIS A 77 -1.24 -23.85 -20.88
N ALA A 78 -1.47 -22.77 -20.15
CA ALA A 78 -2.55 -22.69 -19.16
C ALA A 78 -3.94 -22.73 -19.82
N PRO A 79 -4.82 -23.72 -19.51
CA PRO A 79 -6.25 -23.52 -19.70
C PRO A 79 -6.71 -22.37 -18.78
N ILE A 80 -7.62 -21.52 -19.27
CA ILE A 80 -8.16 -20.41 -18.46
C ILE A 80 -9.00 -21.00 -17.33
N SER A 81 -8.41 -21.10 -16.14
CA SER A 81 -9.05 -21.72 -14.97
C SER A 81 -8.90 -20.86 -13.71
N VAL A 82 -9.96 -20.74 -12.92
CA VAL A 82 -9.96 -19.95 -11.69
C VAL A 82 -10.17 -20.87 -10.50
N SER A 83 -9.28 -20.79 -9.52
CA SER A 83 -9.43 -21.44 -8.22
C SER A 83 -9.76 -20.38 -7.16
N TYR A 84 -10.72 -20.68 -6.30
CA TYR A 84 -11.07 -19.87 -5.14
C TYR A 84 -10.60 -20.60 -3.89
N ILE A 85 -9.72 -19.96 -3.13
CA ILE A 85 -9.04 -20.57 -1.99
C ILE A 85 -9.26 -19.69 -0.76
N PRO A 86 -9.72 -20.22 0.37
CA PRO A 86 -9.79 -19.43 1.60
C PRO A 86 -8.37 -19.09 2.05
N LEU A 87 -8.09 -17.83 2.38
CA LEU A 87 -6.78 -17.36 2.80
C LEU A 87 -6.25 -18.16 4.01
N ALA A 88 -7.14 -18.52 4.94
CA ALA A 88 -6.81 -19.33 6.11
C ALA A 88 -6.30 -20.74 5.78
N ALA A 89 -6.54 -21.25 4.57
CA ALA A 89 -5.99 -22.53 4.12
C ALA A 89 -4.55 -22.40 3.58
N VAL A 90 -4.05 -21.19 3.31
CA VAL A 90 -2.70 -20.98 2.77
C VAL A 90 -1.68 -20.94 3.90
N THR A 91 -0.73 -21.87 3.89
CA THR A 91 0.32 -21.99 4.91
C THR A 91 1.65 -21.39 4.47
N ALA A 92 1.89 -21.28 3.17
CA ALA A 92 3.06 -20.62 2.62
C ALA A 92 2.80 -20.15 1.19
N VAL A 93 3.57 -19.15 0.76
CA VAL A 93 3.61 -18.67 -0.62
C VAL A 93 5.05 -18.64 -1.12
N THR A 94 5.27 -19.03 -2.37
CA THR A 94 6.56 -18.89 -3.05
C THR A 94 6.38 -18.10 -4.32
N LEU A 95 7.14 -17.02 -4.46
CA LEU A 95 7.10 -16.14 -5.61
C LEU A 95 8.22 -16.53 -6.57
N HIS A 96 7.89 -16.66 -7.85
CA HIS A 96 8.84 -17.04 -8.89
C HIS A 96 9.22 -15.84 -9.75
N HIS A 97 10.45 -15.85 -10.28
CA HIS A 97 10.99 -14.79 -11.15
C HIS A 97 10.88 -13.38 -10.55
N ILE A 98 11.27 -13.24 -9.28
CA ILE A 98 10.96 -12.04 -8.51
C ILE A 98 11.86 -10.83 -8.76
N THR A 99 12.85 -10.91 -9.67
CA THR A 99 13.86 -9.86 -9.86
C THR A 99 13.24 -8.45 -10.03
N SER A 100 12.13 -8.33 -10.78
CA SER A 100 11.43 -7.06 -11.00
C SER A 100 10.58 -6.57 -9.83
N ILE A 101 10.35 -7.42 -8.82
CA ILE A 101 9.48 -7.15 -7.67
C ILE A 101 10.21 -7.28 -6.32
N ILE A 102 11.52 -7.56 -6.32
CA ILE A 102 12.33 -7.52 -5.09
C ILE A 102 12.18 -6.19 -4.35
N PRO A 103 12.24 -5.01 -4.99
CA PRO A 103 12.09 -3.74 -4.28
C PRO A 103 10.76 -3.60 -3.51
N PRO A 104 9.57 -3.83 -4.11
CA PRO A 104 8.34 -3.80 -3.33
C PRO A 104 8.28 -4.89 -2.25
N LEU A 105 8.89 -6.07 -2.48
CA LEU A 105 9.00 -7.14 -1.48
C LEU A 105 10.05 -6.89 -0.39
N SER A 106 11.00 -5.98 -0.62
CA SER A 106 12.05 -5.64 0.34
C SER A 106 11.54 -4.72 1.44
N PHE A 107 10.32 -4.18 1.30
CA PHE A 107 9.75 -3.17 2.17
C PHE A 107 10.73 -2.00 2.40
N GLY A 108 11.54 -1.66 1.40
CA GLY A 108 12.53 -0.60 1.47
C GLY A 108 13.92 -1.02 1.95
N ALA A 109 14.21 -2.31 2.12
CA ALA A 109 15.58 -2.78 2.38
C ALA A 109 16.44 -2.83 1.10
N VAL A 110 15.82 -2.89 -0.08
CA VAL A 110 16.50 -2.85 -1.39
C VAL A 110 16.15 -1.55 -2.09
N GLU A 111 17.17 -0.85 -2.59
CA GLU A 111 17.01 0.34 -3.43
C GLU A 111 16.08 0.04 -4.61
N LEU A 112 15.17 0.97 -4.90
CA LEU A 112 14.24 0.85 -6.03
C LEU A 112 15.03 0.68 -7.34
N PRO A 113 14.54 -0.10 -8.33
CA PRO A 113 15.23 -0.26 -9.60
C PRO A 113 15.30 1.10 -10.31
N PRO A 114 16.36 1.37 -11.08
CA PRO A 114 16.46 2.60 -11.85
C PRO A 114 15.26 2.74 -12.80
N GLY A 115 14.56 3.89 -12.73
CA GLY A 115 13.45 4.23 -13.62
C GLY A 115 12.07 4.44 -12.97
N GLN A 116 11.93 4.38 -11.64
CA GLN A 116 10.78 4.99 -10.97
C GLN A 116 11.09 6.46 -10.67
N ASP A 117 10.17 7.36 -11.03
CA ASP A 117 10.27 8.78 -10.72
C ASP A 117 10.15 8.98 -9.20
N ILE A 118 11.29 9.05 -8.52
CA ILE A 118 11.34 9.37 -7.09
C ILE A 118 11.03 10.87 -6.95
N PRO A 119 9.96 11.23 -6.23
CA PRO A 119 9.59 12.62 -6.10
C PRO A 119 10.64 13.37 -5.29
N THR A 120 11.03 14.55 -5.74
CA THR A 120 11.88 15.45 -4.96
C THR A 120 11.10 16.00 -3.76
N ARG A 121 11.77 16.55 -2.74
CA ARG A 121 11.09 17.25 -1.63
C ARG A 121 10.16 18.35 -2.12
N MET A 122 10.54 19.04 -3.20
CA MET A 122 9.72 20.06 -3.83
C MET A 122 8.46 19.46 -4.47
N ASN A 123 8.60 18.33 -5.18
CA ASN A 123 7.45 17.62 -5.75
C ASN A 123 6.49 17.16 -4.63
N LEU A 124 7.01 16.66 -3.51
CA LEU A 124 6.19 16.23 -2.38
C LEU A 124 5.45 17.39 -1.70
N ARG A 125 6.10 18.55 -1.55
CA ARG A 125 5.43 19.78 -1.07
C ARG A 125 4.32 20.21 -2.02
N GLN A 126 4.59 20.15 -3.33
CA GLN A 126 3.60 20.47 -4.34
C GLN A 126 2.41 19.50 -4.28
N GLN A 127 2.67 18.19 -4.22
CA GLN A 127 1.62 17.17 -4.09
C GLN A 127 0.76 17.35 -2.83
N ALA A 128 1.36 17.72 -1.70
CA ALA A 128 0.61 18.02 -0.48
C ALA A 128 -0.29 19.25 -0.64
N ALA A 129 0.24 20.34 -1.23
CA ALA A 129 -0.54 21.53 -1.53
C ALA A 129 -1.68 21.26 -2.52
N ASP A 130 -1.39 20.53 -3.60
CA ASP A 130 -2.36 20.12 -4.61
C ASP A 130 -3.47 19.26 -3.99
N LEU A 131 -3.11 18.36 -3.06
CA LEU A 131 -4.09 17.55 -2.35
C LEU A 131 -5.03 18.44 -1.53
N GLY A 132 -4.51 19.38 -0.73
CA GLY A 132 -5.32 20.33 0.03
C GLY A 132 -6.27 21.13 -0.87
N GLN A 133 -5.75 21.68 -1.99
CA GLN A 133 -6.57 22.41 -2.96
C GLN A 133 -7.66 21.53 -3.58
N SER A 134 -7.32 20.28 -3.93
CA SER A 134 -8.25 19.34 -4.55
C SER A 134 -9.42 18.92 -3.63
N LEU A 135 -9.28 19.12 -2.32
CA LEU A 135 -10.34 18.91 -1.33
C LEU A 135 -11.24 20.14 -1.19
N GLY A 136 -10.80 21.33 -1.62
CA GLY A 136 -11.53 22.59 -1.48
C GLY A 136 -12.90 22.64 -2.17
N GLY A 137 -13.13 21.78 -3.16
CA GLY A 137 -14.45 21.64 -3.81
C GLY A 137 -15.51 20.96 -2.95
N ILE A 138 -15.10 20.26 -1.88
CA ILE A 138 -15.97 19.47 -0.98
C ILE A 138 -15.87 20.00 0.46
N TRP A 139 -14.70 20.54 0.81
CA TRP A 139 -14.37 21.11 2.11
C TRP A 139 -14.17 22.62 1.97
N PRO A 140 -15.09 23.47 2.48
CA PRO A 140 -15.08 24.93 2.25
C PRO A 140 -13.80 25.64 2.73
N GLN A 141 -13.13 25.07 3.73
CA GLN A 141 -11.84 25.50 4.24
C GLN A 141 -10.92 24.28 4.31
N PRO A 142 -10.34 23.84 3.19
CA PRO A 142 -9.55 22.62 3.16
C PRO A 142 -8.32 22.78 4.06
N PRO A 143 -7.88 21.70 4.72
CA PRO A 143 -6.75 21.75 5.62
C PRO A 143 -5.48 22.00 4.84
N GLU A 144 -4.54 22.71 5.47
CA GLU A 144 -3.18 22.76 4.98
C GLU A 144 -2.53 21.38 5.19
N ILE A 145 -1.93 20.82 4.15
CA ILE A 145 -1.25 19.52 4.23
C ILE A 145 0.25 19.74 4.17
N GLU A 146 0.94 19.35 5.23
CA GLU A 146 2.38 19.52 5.40
C GLU A 146 3.08 18.19 5.59
N VAL A 147 4.33 18.12 5.12
CA VAL A 147 5.24 17.01 5.40
C VAL A 147 6.40 17.54 6.23
N ASP A 148 6.59 16.99 7.43
CA ASP A 148 7.72 17.32 8.27
C ASP A 148 8.95 16.50 7.85
N PHE A 149 9.66 17.00 6.84
CA PHE A 149 10.87 16.35 6.33
C PHE A 149 12.00 16.21 7.35
N GLN A 150 11.98 16.92 8.48
CA GLN A 150 13.01 16.78 9.50
C GLN A 150 12.91 15.46 10.25
N THR A 151 11.70 14.88 10.28
CA THR A 151 11.44 13.59 10.95
C THR A 151 11.81 12.39 10.07
N PHE A 152 11.85 12.55 8.75
CA PHE A 152 12.16 11.47 7.81
C PHE A 152 13.65 11.43 7.45
N ALA A 153 14.16 10.23 7.18
CA ALA A 153 15.49 10.06 6.61
C ALA A 153 15.58 10.72 5.21
N ASP A 154 16.70 11.37 4.90
CA ASP A 154 16.92 12.03 3.61
C ASP A 154 17.36 11.04 2.52
N ASN A 155 16.49 10.09 2.19
CA ASN A 155 16.73 9.07 1.18
C ASN A 155 15.53 8.90 0.24
N ASP A 156 15.79 8.26 -0.90
CA ASP A 156 14.79 8.05 -1.96
C ASP A 156 13.58 7.26 -1.49
N LEU A 157 13.81 6.27 -0.63
CA LEU A 157 12.76 5.45 -0.05
C LEU A 157 11.78 6.27 0.78
N SER A 158 12.28 7.15 1.65
CA SER A 158 11.42 7.99 2.49
C SER A 158 10.59 8.92 1.62
N ARG A 159 11.19 9.53 0.59
CA ARG A 159 10.48 10.37 -0.38
C ARG A 159 9.40 9.59 -1.13
N TYR A 160 9.72 8.38 -1.58
CA TYR A 160 8.76 7.51 -2.24
C TYR A 160 7.58 7.14 -1.33
N ARG A 161 7.85 6.75 -0.08
CA ARG A 161 6.81 6.41 0.91
C ARG A 161 5.92 7.61 1.24
N ILE A 162 6.49 8.80 1.37
CA ILE A 162 5.71 10.04 1.57
C ILE A 162 4.75 10.25 0.40
N GLY A 163 5.23 10.11 -0.84
CA GLY A 163 4.38 10.26 -2.03
C GLY A 163 3.22 9.26 -2.05
N GLN A 164 3.48 7.99 -1.71
CA GLN A 164 2.42 6.98 -1.59
C GLN A 164 1.43 7.30 -0.45
N MET A 165 1.92 7.76 0.69
CA MET A 165 1.06 8.15 1.82
C MET A 165 0.18 9.34 1.48
N LEU A 166 0.68 10.34 0.76
CA LEU A 166 -0.13 11.47 0.28
C LEU A 166 -1.25 10.99 -0.64
N GLY A 167 -0.97 10.05 -1.55
CA GLY A 167 -1.99 9.43 -2.40
C GLY A 167 -3.07 8.69 -1.60
N LEU A 168 -2.65 7.85 -0.65
CA LEU A 168 -3.54 7.09 0.23
C LEU A 168 -4.39 8.02 1.12
N LEU A 169 -3.77 9.03 1.72
CA LEU A 169 -4.45 10.05 2.51
C LEU A 169 -5.54 10.75 1.71
N GLY A 170 -5.25 11.09 0.44
CA GLY A 170 -6.24 11.73 -0.43
C GLY A 170 -7.47 10.86 -0.71
N VAL A 171 -7.29 9.54 -0.86
CA VAL A 171 -8.42 8.61 -0.98
C VAL A 171 -9.24 8.60 0.30
N VAL A 172 -8.59 8.41 1.46
CA VAL A 172 -9.28 8.28 2.75
C VAL A 172 -10.02 9.56 3.13
N LEU A 173 -9.41 10.74 2.96
CA LEU A 173 -10.07 12.02 3.23
C LEU A 173 -11.32 12.22 2.36
N ARG A 174 -11.25 11.87 1.07
CA ARG A 174 -12.42 11.95 0.18
C ARG A 174 -13.53 11.00 0.61
N THR A 175 -13.19 9.80 1.05
CA THR A 175 -14.15 8.83 1.59
C THR A 175 -14.82 9.36 2.86
N LEU A 176 -14.04 9.94 3.79
CA LEU A 176 -14.58 10.52 5.02
C LEU A 176 -15.47 11.76 4.76
N LEU A 177 -15.11 12.59 3.79
CA LEU A 177 -15.91 13.77 3.39
C LEU A 177 -17.20 13.39 2.66
N ALA A 178 -17.33 12.17 2.15
CA ALA A 178 -18.56 11.69 1.54
C ALA A 178 -19.62 11.30 2.59
N ASP A 179 -19.20 11.08 3.84
CA ASP A 179 -20.08 10.82 4.98
C ASP A 179 -20.38 12.13 5.72
N SER A 180 -21.64 12.38 6.07
CA SER A 180 -22.06 13.63 6.73
C SER A 180 -21.44 13.80 8.13
N LEU A 181 -21.25 12.69 8.86
CA LEU A 181 -20.59 12.69 10.16
C LEU A 181 -19.09 12.96 10.01
N GLY A 182 -18.43 12.27 9.08
CA GLY A 182 -17.00 12.48 8.78
C GLY A 182 -16.72 13.90 8.30
N GLN A 183 -17.61 14.48 7.48
CA GLN A 183 -17.52 15.85 7.02
C GLN A 183 -17.58 16.85 8.18
N GLN A 184 -18.53 16.70 9.10
CA GLN A 184 -18.65 17.57 10.28
C GLN A 184 -17.41 17.49 11.17
N ALA A 185 -16.97 16.28 11.50
CA ALA A 185 -15.81 16.08 12.37
C ALA A 185 -14.55 16.69 11.76
N LEU A 186 -14.30 16.46 10.47
CA LEU A 186 -13.16 17.05 9.77
C LEU A 186 -13.24 18.59 9.75
N HIS A 187 -14.39 19.16 9.39
CA HIS A 187 -14.56 20.62 9.30
C HIS A 187 -14.35 21.33 10.64
N GLU A 188 -14.88 20.78 11.73
CA GLU A 188 -14.80 21.39 13.04
C GLU A 188 -13.42 21.20 13.66
N GLN A 189 -12.86 20.01 13.52
CA GLN A 189 -11.69 19.63 14.30
C GLN A 189 -10.37 19.76 13.56
N VAL A 190 -10.32 19.77 12.23
CA VAL A 190 -9.04 19.72 11.49
C VAL A 190 -8.86 20.98 10.64
N SER A 191 -7.81 21.76 10.93
CA SER A 191 -7.36 22.87 10.08
C SER A 191 -6.06 22.58 9.35
N ARG A 192 -5.30 21.58 9.81
CA ARG A 192 -4.01 21.19 9.21
C ARG A 192 -3.79 19.69 9.37
N VAL A 193 -3.16 19.07 8.38
CA VAL A 193 -2.70 17.68 8.44
C VAL A 193 -1.19 17.67 8.31
N ARG A 194 -0.49 17.03 9.24
CA ARG A 194 0.97 16.94 9.25
C ARG A 194 1.42 15.48 9.17
N LEU A 195 2.20 15.16 8.16
CA LEU A 195 2.86 13.86 8.04
C LEU A 195 4.22 13.90 8.76
N VAL A 196 4.43 12.95 9.67
CA VAL A 196 5.67 12.77 10.44
C VAL A 196 6.15 11.32 10.38
N HIS A 197 7.42 11.09 10.65
CA HIS A 197 7.95 9.75 10.78
C HIS A 197 7.77 9.22 12.21
N THR A 198 7.13 8.06 12.35
CA THR A 198 7.07 7.29 13.61
C THR A 198 7.22 5.80 13.31
N PRO A 199 7.78 4.98 14.23
CA PRO A 199 8.01 3.55 13.98
C PRO A 199 6.72 2.74 13.73
N THR A 200 5.60 3.21 14.28
CA THR A 200 4.28 2.62 14.13
C THR A 200 3.29 3.66 13.62
N LEU A 201 2.20 3.24 12.99
CA LEU A 201 1.11 4.15 12.64
C LEU A 201 0.59 4.82 13.92
N GLN A 202 0.65 6.14 13.97
CA GLN A 202 0.12 6.94 15.07
C GLN A 202 -0.70 8.09 14.51
N LEU A 203 -1.89 8.29 15.07
CA LEU A 203 -2.74 9.41 14.74
C LEU A 203 -3.05 10.19 16.01
N GLN A 204 -2.83 11.49 15.96
CA GLN A 204 -3.06 12.40 17.08
C GLN A 204 -3.71 13.67 16.55
N LEU A 205 -4.65 14.20 17.31
CA LEU A 205 -5.28 15.49 17.03
C LEU A 205 -4.88 16.47 18.13
N GLU A 206 -4.06 17.44 17.79
CA GLU A 206 -3.57 18.46 18.72
C GLU A 206 -3.86 19.85 18.17
N ALA A 207 -4.61 20.67 18.91
CA ALA A 207 -4.89 22.06 18.53
C ALA A 207 -5.38 22.23 17.07
N ARG A 208 -6.23 21.30 16.61
CA ARG A 208 -6.76 21.20 15.24
C ARG A 208 -5.76 20.79 14.16
N ILE A 209 -4.62 20.23 14.56
CA ILE A 209 -3.63 19.63 13.68
C ILE A 209 -3.74 18.12 13.81
N LEU A 210 -4.10 17.47 12.71
CA LEU A 210 -4.10 16.02 12.60
C LEU A 210 -2.68 15.55 12.23
N ILE A 211 -1.98 14.97 13.19
CA ILE A 211 -0.64 14.42 13.02
C ILE A 211 -0.78 12.95 12.64
N ILE A 212 -0.19 12.57 11.50
CA ILE A 212 -0.15 11.19 11.01
C ILE A 212 1.30 10.74 10.96
N GLY A 213 1.67 9.93 11.94
CA GLY A 213 2.98 9.31 12.06
C GLY A 213 3.03 7.96 11.36
N PHE A 214 4.05 7.71 10.54
CA PHE A 214 4.27 6.40 9.93
C PHE A 214 5.73 6.11 9.57
N GLU A 215 6.06 4.82 9.50
CA GLU A 215 7.29 4.28 8.91
C GLU A 215 6.93 3.41 7.72
N VAL A 216 5.97 2.51 7.94
CA VAL A 216 5.41 1.60 6.95
C VAL A 216 4.05 2.13 6.52
N LEU A 217 3.78 2.05 5.21
CA LEU A 217 2.49 2.45 4.66
C LEU A 217 1.36 1.57 5.22
N PRO A 218 0.37 2.18 5.88
CA PRO A 218 -0.84 1.47 6.29
C PRO A 218 -1.68 1.14 5.07
N ASP A 219 -2.58 0.17 5.19
CA ASP A 219 -3.65 0.03 4.20
C ASP A 219 -4.75 1.08 4.42
N THR A 220 -5.59 1.26 3.40
CA THR A 220 -6.69 2.23 3.40
C THR A 220 -7.64 2.00 4.57
N GLY A 221 -7.95 0.74 4.90
CA GLY A 221 -8.87 0.38 5.98
C GLY A 221 -8.30 0.71 7.37
N GLN A 222 -7.02 0.39 7.61
CA GLN A 222 -6.29 0.74 8.83
C GLN A 222 -6.23 2.25 9.03
N LEU A 223 -5.91 3.01 7.97
CA LEU A 223 -5.85 4.47 8.08
C LEU A 223 -7.25 5.07 8.31
N GLN A 224 -8.27 4.58 7.60
CA GLN A 224 -9.65 5.05 7.77
C GLN A 224 -10.16 4.75 9.18
N GLN A 225 -9.98 3.53 9.68
CA GLN A 225 -10.38 3.13 11.03
C GLN A 225 -9.66 3.97 12.09
N ALA A 226 -8.37 4.23 11.92
CA ALA A 226 -7.60 5.05 12.84
C ALA A 226 -8.06 6.52 12.82
N LEU A 227 -8.39 7.08 11.65
CA LEU A 227 -8.92 8.44 11.54
C LEU A 227 -10.29 8.57 12.21
N SER A 228 -11.19 7.62 11.99
CA SER A 228 -12.51 7.59 12.64
C SER A 228 -12.45 7.42 14.16
N ALA A 229 -11.33 6.94 14.72
CA ALA A 229 -11.14 6.83 16.17
C ALA A 229 -10.63 8.13 16.83
N VAL A 230 -10.04 9.03 16.03
CA VAL A 230 -9.40 10.26 16.51
C VAL A 230 -10.30 11.49 16.29
N LEU A 231 -11.14 11.45 15.26
CA LEU A 231 -12.11 12.49 14.89
C LEU A 231 -13.44 12.26 15.63
#